data_AF-K9US62-F1
#
_entry.id   AF-K9US62-F1
#
_cell.length_a   1.000
_cell.length_b   1.000
_cell.length_c   1.000
_cell.angle_alpha   90.00
_cell.angle_beta   90.00
_cell.angle_gamma   90.00
#
_symmetry.space_group_name_H-M   'P 1'
#
loop_
_entity.id
_entity.type
_entity.pdbx_description
1 polymer ?
#
loop_
_entity_poly.entity_id
_entity_poly.type
_entity_poly.pdbx_seq_one_letter_code
_entity_poly.pdbx_strand_id
1 'polypeptide(L)'
;MRTFTSNIFIISAQVVDTTITGTAIDGDIKVNFAAAATDVNQRLFVPESNLVVAGKFRLGKELATIGVWISKIIAVVSIPAPVTAEVEVVALEPVESTIIDDAKSIAVELAPATEVTETSVLLTPAQKRAATIAANKAKADSAIATC
;
A
#
# COMPACT_ATOMS: atom_id res chain seq x y z
N MET A 1 26.08 21.33 9.29
CA MET A 1 24.83 20.73 8.76
C MET A 1 23.92 20.47 9.96
N ARG A 2 22.69 20.99 10.01
CA ARG A 2 21.83 20.83 11.21
C ARG A 2 21.31 19.39 11.32
N THR A 3 21.57 18.77 12.45
CA THR A 3 21.10 17.42 12.81
C THR A 3 19.66 17.48 13.30
N PHE A 4 18.87 16.47 12.94
CA PHE A 4 17.54 16.24 13.50
C PHE A 4 17.64 15.07 14.47
N THR A 5 17.11 15.21 15.67
CA THR A 5 16.93 14.10 16.61
C THR A 5 15.64 14.37 17.34
N SER A 6 14.63 13.53 17.12
CA SER A 6 13.37 13.67 17.81
C SER A 6 12.63 12.35 17.93
N ASN A 7 11.67 12.35 18.84
CA ASN A 7 10.65 11.34 18.88
C ASN A 7 9.56 11.67 17.86
N ILE A 8 9.32 10.76 16.90
CA ILE A 8 8.35 10.95 15.83
C ILE A 8 7.26 9.88 15.90
N PHE A 9 6.02 10.32 15.65
CA PHE A 9 4.88 9.45 15.45
C PHE A 9 4.53 9.36 13.96
N ILE A 10 4.66 8.18 13.36
CA ILE A 10 4.47 7.98 11.92
C ILE A 10 2.97 8.00 11.59
N ILE A 11 2.58 8.90 10.69
CA ILE A 11 1.21 8.96 10.15
C ILE A 11 1.11 8.09 8.90
N SER A 12 2.08 8.22 8.00
CA SER A 12 2.12 7.48 6.75
C SER A 12 3.54 7.08 6.40
N ALA A 13 3.67 5.94 5.76
CA ALA A 13 4.92 5.44 5.21
C ALA A 13 4.62 4.64 3.94
N GLN A 14 5.43 4.86 2.92
CA GLN A 14 5.39 4.12 1.67
C GLN A 14 6.81 3.85 1.19
N VAL A 15 7.02 2.68 0.59
CA VAL A 15 8.29 2.35 -0.06
C VAL A 15 8.22 2.85 -1.50
N VAL A 16 9.16 3.70 -1.88
CA VAL A 16 9.35 4.19 -3.25
C VAL A 16 10.79 3.87 -3.65
N ASP A 17 10.95 2.93 -4.58
CA ASP A 17 12.25 2.38 -4.99
C ASP A 17 13.06 1.86 -3.79
N THR A 18 14.15 2.54 -3.45
CA THR A 18 15.09 2.19 -2.37
C THR A 18 14.89 3.02 -1.11
N THR A 19 13.83 3.84 -1.05
CA THR A 19 13.60 4.82 0.02
C THR A 19 12.20 4.67 0.58
N ILE A 20 12.08 4.65 1.91
CA ILE A 20 10.81 4.82 2.61
C ILE A 20 10.55 6.32 2.71
N THR A 21 9.41 6.77 2.24
CA THR A 21 8.98 8.17 2.36
C THR A 21 7.67 8.24 3.10
N GLY A 22 7.43 9.32 3.82
CA GLY A 22 6.23 9.42 4.62
C GLY A 22 6.07 10.73 5.37
N THR A 23 5.03 10.75 6.19
CA THR A 23 4.74 11.88 7.08
C THR A 23 4.70 11.41 8.53
N ALA A 24 5.23 12.22 9.42
CA ALA A 24 5.24 11.98 10.85
C ALA A 24 4.95 13.27 11.62
N ILE A 25 4.65 13.13 12.90
CA ILE A 25 4.46 14.23 13.85
C ILE A 25 5.61 14.23 14.85
N ASP A 26 6.21 15.39 15.03
CA ASP A 26 7.15 15.70 16.11
C ASP A 26 6.51 16.76 17.02
N GLY A 27 5.88 16.33 18.11
CA GLY A 27 5.04 17.21 18.95
C GLY A 27 3.85 17.76 18.17
N ASP A 28 3.90 19.05 17.81
CA ASP A 28 2.87 19.74 17.02
C ASP A 28 3.31 20.01 15.57
N ILE A 29 4.49 19.51 15.16
CA ILE A 29 5.10 19.81 13.88
C ILE A 29 4.97 18.62 12.93
N LYS A 30 4.41 18.87 11.73
CA LYS A 30 4.42 17.89 10.65
C LYS A 30 5.82 17.81 10.01
N VAL A 31 6.34 16.59 9.92
CA VAL A 31 7.64 16.29 9.32
C VAL A 31 7.43 15.37 8.11
N ASN A 32 8.00 15.76 6.97
CA ASN A 32 8.15 14.87 5.83
C ASN A 32 9.48 14.14 5.96
N PHE A 33 9.45 12.81 6.06
CA PHE A 33 10.65 12.02 6.26
C PHE A 33 10.99 11.16 5.03
N ALA A 34 12.27 10.84 4.93
CA ALA A 34 12.79 9.82 4.04
C ALA A 34 13.84 8.97 4.79
N ALA A 35 13.85 7.66 4.56
CA ALA A 35 14.81 6.72 5.14
C ALA A 35 15.19 5.65 4.11
N ALA A 36 16.34 4.99 4.29
CA ALA A 36 16.70 3.85 3.43
C ALA A 36 15.72 2.67 3.62
N ALA A 37 15.28 2.02 2.55
CA ALA A 37 14.34 0.90 2.58
C ALA A 37 15.02 -0.45 2.86
N THR A 38 15.77 -0.54 3.98
CA THR A 38 16.31 -1.82 4.46
C THR A 38 15.19 -2.69 5.05
N ASP A 39 15.38 -4.00 5.13
CA ASP A 39 14.39 -4.95 5.69
C ASP A 39 13.94 -4.56 7.10
N VAL A 40 14.88 -4.07 7.93
CA VAL A 40 14.61 -3.60 9.28
C VAL A 40 13.76 -2.32 9.23
N ASN A 41 14.15 -1.35 8.42
CA ASN A 41 13.41 -0.09 8.33
C ASN A 41 11.99 -0.30 7.78
N GLN A 42 11.80 -1.20 6.82
CA GLN A 42 10.47 -1.49 6.28
C GLN A 42 9.50 -2.04 7.33
N ARG A 43 10.00 -2.75 8.36
CA ARG A 43 9.19 -3.25 9.48
C ARG A 43 8.92 -2.20 10.56
N LEU A 44 9.79 -1.20 10.67
CA LEU A 44 9.72 -0.17 11.73
C LEU A 44 8.98 1.09 11.27
N PHE A 45 9.14 1.47 10.00
CA PHE A 45 8.46 2.63 9.43
C PHE A 45 7.08 2.25 8.93
N VAL A 46 6.18 1.91 9.85
CA VAL A 46 4.76 1.66 9.57
C VAL A 46 3.88 2.74 10.24
N PRO A 47 2.69 3.04 9.70
CA PRO A 47 1.74 3.95 10.35
C PRO A 47 1.54 3.60 11.83
N GLU A 48 1.34 4.61 12.67
CA GLU A 48 1.18 4.51 14.12
C GLU A 48 2.42 4.07 14.92
N SER A 49 3.56 3.88 14.26
CA SER A 49 4.83 3.64 14.97
C SER A 49 5.33 4.90 15.65
N ASN A 50 5.88 4.73 16.85
CA ASN A 50 6.50 5.78 17.65
C ASN A 50 8.00 5.48 17.77
N LEU A 51 8.84 6.30 17.16
CA LEU A 51 10.27 6.05 17.00
C LEU A 51 11.08 7.28 17.43
N VAL A 52 12.16 7.04 18.18
CA VAL A 52 13.20 8.05 18.38
C VAL A 52 14.22 7.90 17.27
N VAL A 53 14.39 8.93 16.44
CA VAL A 53 15.21 8.87 15.22
C VAL A 53 16.24 10.00 15.19
N ALA A 54 17.33 9.75 14.46
CA ALA A 54 18.33 10.76 14.12
C ALA A 54 18.56 10.84 12.61
N GLY A 55 18.78 12.06 12.15
CA GLY A 55 18.89 12.36 10.74
C GLY A 55 19.46 13.74 10.44
N LYS A 56 19.30 14.15 9.20
CA LYS A 56 19.69 15.47 8.71
C LYS A 56 18.47 16.18 8.17
N PHE A 57 18.32 17.46 8.53
CA PHE A 57 17.31 18.30 7.89
C PHE A 57 17.58 18.40 6.38
N ARG A 58 16.49 18.39 5.62
CA ARG A 58 16.44 18.68 4.19
C ARG A 58 15.39 19.74 3.96
N LEU A 59 15.55 20.53 2.90
CA LEU A 59 14.43 21.34 2.44
C LEU A 59 13.32 20.38 1.99
N GLY A 60 12.12 20.58 2.52
CA GLY A 60 10.92 19.91 2.01
C GLY A 60 10.66 20.34 0.56
N LYS A 61 9.98 19.49 -0.21
CA LYS A 61 9.51 19.84 -1.56
C LYS A 61 8.43 20.94 -1.53
N GLU A 62 7.72 21.09 -0.41
CA GLU A 62 6.73 22.12 -0.17
C GLU A 62 7.32 23.23 0.71
N LEU A 63 7.08 24.48 0.32
CA LEU A 63 7.37 25.64 1.16
C LEU A 63 6.57 25.51 2.46
N ALA A 64 7.25 25.58 3.61
CA ALA A 64 6.72 25.41 4.98
C ALA A 64 6.64 23.97 5.56
N THR A 65 7.11 22.92 4.86
CA THR A 65 7.20 21.58 5.46
C THR A 65 8.65 21.20 5.77
N ILE A 66 8.93 20.78 7.00
CA ILE A 66 10.27 20.32 7.41
C ILE A 66 10.54 18.97 6.74
N GLY A 67 11.62 18.90 5.95
CA GLY A 67 12.13 17.66 5.39
C GLY A 67 13.19 17.06 6.31
N VAL A 68 13.18 15.74 6.51
CA VAL A 68 14.22 15.03 7.26
C VAL A 68 14.64 13.77 6.51
N TRP A 69 15.95 13.59 6.37
CA TRP A 69 16.51 12.29 6.01
C TRP A 69 16.96 11.56 7.26
N ILE A 70 16.23 10.50 7.62
CA ILE A 70 16.50 9.68 8.78
C ILE A 70 17.60 8.68 8.42
N SER A 71 18.71 8.76 9.15
CA SER A 71 19.87 7.89 8.96
C SER A 71 20.00 6.83 10.05
N LYS A 72 19.37 7.02 11.20
CA LYS A 72 19.49 6.12 12.35
C LYS A 72 18.21 6.10 13.17
N ILE A 73 17.84 4.91 13.63
CA ILE A 73 16.83 4.71 14.67
C ILE A 73 17.59 4.60 16.00
N ILE A 74 17.26 5.45 16.96
CA ILE A 74 17.86 5.46 18.29
C ILE A 74 17.11 4.51 19.21
N ALA A 75 15.78 4.58 19.18
CA ALA A 75 14.91 3.72 19.98
C ALA A 75 13.58 3.50 19.27
N VAL A 76 12.98 2.34 19.54
CA VAL A 76 11.61 2.00 19.15
C VAL A 76 10.76 2.15 20.40
N VAL A 77 9.83 3.10 20.41
CA VAL A 77 8.94 3.35 21.55
C VAL A 77 7.71 2.44 21.46
N SER A 78 7.08 2.39 20.30
CA SER A 78 5.97 1.47 20.01
C SER A 78 5.87 1.17 18.52
N ILE A 79 5.36 -0.02 18.21
CA ILE A 79 4.97 -0.46 16.86
C ILE A 79 3.55 -1.01 17.00
N PRO A 80 2.63 -0.72 16.07
CA PRO A 80 1.29 -1.32 16.10
C PRO A 80 1.37 -2.84 15.99
N ALA A 81 0.39 -3.53 16.58
CA ALA A 81 0.28 -4.97 16.41
C ALA A 81 0.03 -5.30 14.93
N PRO A 82 0.61 -6.37 14.39
CA PRO A 82 0.32 -6.80 13.03
C PRO A 82 -1.18 -7.14 12.94
N VAL A 83 -1.88 -6.49 12.01
CA VAL A 83 -3.26 -6.85 11.71
C VAL A 83 -3.22 -8.16 10.93
N THR A 84 -3.49 -9.27 11.62
CA THR A 84 -3.70 -10.55 10.96
C THR A 84 -5.02 -10.45 10.20
N ALA A 85 -4.95 -10.29 8.88
CA ALA A 85 -6.13 -10.52 8.06
C ALA A 85 -6.44 -12.02 8.16
N GLU A 86 -7.53 -12.36 8.83
CA GLU A 86 -8.08 -13.72 8.78
C GLU A 86 -8.47 -14.00 7.33
N VAL A 87 -7.62 -14.73 6.62
CA VAL A 87 -7.99 -15.33 5.34
C VAL A 87 -8.91 -16.49 5.69
N GLU A 88 -10.21 -16.27 5.56
CA GLU A 88 -11.21 -17.33 5.64
C GLU A 88 -10.95 -18.30 4.47
N VAL A 89 -10.16 -19.35 4.73
CA VAL A 89 -10.00 -20.46 3.79
C VAL A 89 -11.31 -21.23 3.84
N VAL A 90 -12.21 -20.94 2.90
CA VAL A 90 -13.37 -21.79 2.64
C VAL A 90 -12.82 -23.14 2.18
N ALA A 91 -12.72 -24.08 3.12
CA ALA A 91 -12.45 -25.47 2.83
C ALA A 91 -13.64 -26.01 2.03
N LEU A 92 -13.46 -26.14 0.71
CA LEU A 92 -14.35 -26.95 -0.10
C LEU A 92 -14.12 -28.41 0.32
N GLU A 93 -15.13 -29.02 0.94
CA GLU A 93 -15.12 -30.46 1.24
C GLU A 93 -14.86 -31.25 -0.06
N PRO A 94 -13.93 -32.22 -0.06
CA PRO A 94 -13.69 -33.02 -1.24
C PRO A 94 -14.90 -33.92 -1.50
N VAL A 95 -15.61 -33.65 -2.60
CA VAL A 95 -16.62 -34.58 -3.12
C VAL A 95 -15.87 -35.79 -3.69
N GLU A 96 -16.03 -36.95 -3.05
CA GLU A 96 -15.57 -38.24 -3.54
C GLU A 96 -16.14 -38.51 -4.93
N SER A 97 -15.28 -38.69 -5.93
CA SER A 97 -15.68 -39.20 -7.24
C SER A 97 -15.08 -40.59 -7.47
N THR A 98 -16.01 -41.52 -7.67
CA THR A 98 -15.84 -42.95 -7.87
C THR A 98 -15.02 -43.25 -9.13
N ILE A 99 -14.10 -44.21 -9.00
CA ILE A 99 -13.25 -44.74 -10.05
C ILE A 99 -14.10 -45.47 -11.10
N ILE A 100 -13.91 -45.14 -12.39
CA ILE A 100 -14.19 -46.05 -13.50
C ILE A 100 -12.97 -46.04 -14.43
N ASP A 101 -12.35 -47.22 -14.53
CA ASP A 101 -11.23 -47.61 -15.37
C ASP A 101 -11.71 -47.74 -16.83
N ASP A 102 -11.04 -47.12 -17.81
CA ASP A 102 -10.77 -47.77 -19.10
C ASP A 102 -9.75 -47.01 -19.97
N ALA A 103 -8.88 -47.78 -20.61
CA ALA A 103 -7.69 -47.32 -21.32
C ALA A 103 -7.93 -47.03 -22.82
N LYS A 104 -7.50 -45.87 -23.34
CA LYS A 104 -6.81 -45.72 -24.65
C LYS A 104 -6.43 -44.28 -24.96
N SER A 105 -5.19 -44.13 -25.44
CA SER A 105 -4.58 -42.98 -26.11
C SER A 105 -5.48 -42.23 -27.11
N ILE A 106 -5.32 -40.90 -27.23
CA ILE A 106 -4.96 -40.12 -28.45
C ILE A 106 -4.83 -38.63 -28.07
N ALA A 107 -3.91 -37.95 -28.75
CA ALA A 107 -3.53 -36.55 -28.58
C ALA A 107 -4.54 -35.53 -29.15
N VAL A 108 -4.25 -34.25 -28.84
CA VAL A 108 -4.49 -33.04 -29.66
C VAL A 108 -5.63 -32.09 -29.23
N GLU A 109 -5.19 -30.83 -29.07
CA GLU A 109 -5.86 -29.55 -29.35
C GLU A 109 -6.68 -28.75 -28.32
N LEU A 110 -6.17 -27.52 -28.15
CA LEU A 110 -6.84 -26.22 -28.23
C LEU A 110 -8.01 -25.90 -27.28
N ALA A 111 -7.78 -24.85 -26.47
CA ALA A 111 -8.80 -23.92 -25.96
C ALA A 111 -9.71 -23.37 -27.09
N PRO A 112 -10.78 -22.59 -26.83
CA PRO A 112 -11.38 -22.16 -25.57
C PRO A 112 -12.91 -22.40 -25.51
N ALA A 113 -13.53 -22.38 -24.33
CA ALA A 113 -14.99 -22.24 -24.24
C ALA A 113 -15.39 -21.38 -23.05
N THR A 114 -15.73 -20.14 -23.40
CA THR A 114 -16.57 -19.18 -22.71
C THR A 114 -17.81 -19.84 -22.11
N GLU A 115 -18.11 -19.56 -20.85
CA GLU A 115 -19.50 -19.45 -20.40
C GLU A 115 -19.62 -18.38 -19.31
N VAL A 116 -20.67 -17.59 -19.48
CA VAL A 116 -20.94 -16.31 -18.85
C VAL A 116 -21.56 -16.55 -17.48
N THR A 117 -21.04 -15.88 -16.45
CA THR A 117 -21.83 -15.68 -15.23
C THR A 117 -21.63 -14.24 -14.78
N GLU A 118 -22.73 -13.50 -14.79
CA GLU A 118 -22.84 -12.09 -14.47
C GLU A 118 -22.22 -11.78 -13.12
N THR A 119 -21.00 -11.25 -13.14
CA THR A 119 -20.39 -10.65 -11.95
C THR A 119 -21.11 -9.33 -11.71
N SER A 120 -22.12 -9.33 -10.85
CA SER A 120 -22.56 -8.09 -10.21
C SER A 120 -21.41 -7.60 -9.35
N VAL A 121 -20.54 -6.77 -9.94
CA VAL A 121 -19.43 -6.13 -9.24
C VAL A 121 -20.06 -5.14 -8.27
N LEU A 122 -20.32 -5.58 -7.05
CA LEU A 122 -20.63 -4.70 -5.92
C LEU A 122 -19.39 -3.86 -5.65
N LEU A 123 -19.35 -2.68 -6.29
CA LEU A 123 -18.30 -1.70 -6.10
C LEU A 123 -18.25 -1.29 -4.63
N THR A 124 -17.07 -1.44 -4.04
CA THR A 124 -16.80 -0.92 -2.69
C THR A 124 -17.03 0.60 -2.66
N PRO A 125 -17.32 1.21 -1.49
CA PRO A 125 -17.52 2.65 -1.37
C PRO A 125 -16.37 3.49 -1.93
N ALA A 126 -15.14 2.98 -1.85
CA ALA A 126 -13.95 3.60 -2.43
C ALA A 126 -13.96 3.58 -3.98
N GLN A 127 -14.35 2.45 -4.58
CA GLN A 127 -14.44 2.31 -6.04
C GLN A 127 -15.57 3.15 -6.64
N LYS A 128 -16.69 3.31 -5.93
CA LYS A 128 -17.77 4.25 -6.33
C LYS A 128 -17.27 5.69 -6.35
N ARG A 129 -16.53 6.11 -5.31
CA ARG A 129 -15.94 7.46 -5.26
C ARG A 129 -14.91 7.68 -6.38
N ALA A 130 -14.05 6.71 -6.64
CA ALA A 130 -13.06 6.78 -7.72
C ALA A 130 -13.73 6.89 -9.09
N ALA A 131 -14.80 6.13 -9.35
CA ALA A 131 -15.56 6.20 -10.59
C ALA A 131 -16.25 7.56 -10.78
N THR A 132 -16.83 8.14 -9.72
CA THR A 132 -17.44 9.47 -9.78
C THR A 132 -16.41 10.58 -10.04
N ILE A 133 -15.23 10.50 -9.42
CA ILE A 133 -14.14 11.47 -9.63
C ILE A 133 -13.61 11.37 -11.07
N ALA A 134 -13.42 10.15 -11.58
CA ALA A 134 -12.97 9.93 -12.96
C ALA A 134 -14.00 10.46 -13.99
N ALA A 135 -15.29 10.22 -13.75
CA ALA A 135 -16.35 10.72 -14.63
C ALA A 135 -16.44 12.26 -14.64
N ASN A 136 -16.26 12.91 -13.48
CA ASN A 136 -16.26 14.36 -13.39
C ASN A 136 -15.02 14.99 -14.02
N LYS A 137 -13.86 14.34 -13.92
CA LYS A 137 -12.64 14.79 -14.60
C LYS A 137 -12.75 14.68 -16.12
N ALA A 138 -13.31 13.56 -16.62
CA ALA A 138 -13.54 13.39 -18.06
C ALA A 138 -14.52 14.44 -18.63
N LYS A 139 -15.55 14.82 -17.88
CA LYS A 139 -16.46 15.92 -18.27
C LYS A 139 -15.75 17.28 -18.28
N ALA A 140 -14.89 17.56 -17.31
CA ALA A 140 -14.11 18.79 -17.28
C ALA A 140 -13.12 18.88 -18.46
N ASP A 141 -12.43 17.79 -18.79
CA ASP A 141 -11.49 17.75 -19.92
C ASP A 141 -12.23 17.89 -21.27
N SER A 142 -13.44 17.34 -21.39
CA SER A 142 -14.27 17.52 -22.59
C SER A 142 -14.79 18.95 -22.78
N ALA A 143 -14.96 19.71 -21.69
CA ALA A 143 -15.41 21.11 -21.74
C ALA A 143 -14.27 22.09 -22.09
N ILE A 144 -13.02 21.72 -21.82
CA ILE A 144 -11.83 22.53 -22.15
C ILE A 144 -11.43 22.33 -23.62
N ALA A 145 -11.70 21.16 -24.20
CA ALA A 145 -11.36 20.83 -25.58
C ALA A 145 -12.31 21.41 -26.65
N THR A 146 -13.33 22.19 -26.27
CA THR A 146 -14.31 22.79 -27.20
C THR A 146 -14.28 24.32 -27.27
N CYS A 147 -13.22 24.97 -26.80
CA CYS A 147 -12.99 26.42 -27.01
C CYS A 147 -11.90 26.67 -28.05
#